data_AF-A0AAV1Z8Z7-F1
#
_entry.id   AF-A0AAV1Z8Z7-F1
#
_cell.length_a   1.000
_cell.length_b   1.000
_cell.length_c   1.000
_cell.angle_alpha   90.00
_cell.angle_beta   90.00
_cell.angle_gamma   90.00
#
_symmetry.space_group_name_H-M   'P 1'
#
loop_
_entity.id
_entity.type
_entity.pdbx_description
1 polymer ?
#
loop_
_entity_poly.entity_id
_entity_poly.type
_entity_poly.pdbx_seq_one_letter_code
_entity_poly.pdbx_strand_id
1 'polypeptide(L)'
;MFGLLFFIHALLANSNEEPSERERETDSNPTRIWKFYVELDSGRMVSIHSDLRKNMTAGCYISGEKIVFNYVKSIFPKIKIMFVDKPTIESLIDSCTQTKLSRQTLDDDGEEAWQVFGKFSGLLILPGTKWCGAGNIANSRNDLGRAFEVDKCCRDHDYCDDYILGGSMKHGLRNDSPFTKSHCKCDCQFHSCLKKAGTWASNAVGIIYFDFLQIQCFKKDHPVTRCKKYVGYLMKRCMKYEQNFSGKKKWQVFDAKCYKWVFDKSELLREKGDVFDYMIQRAYKDNHYELKVDRDAN
;
A
#
# COMPACT_ATOMS: atom_id res chain seq x y z
N MET A 1 19.46 4.61 18.98
CA MET A 1 18.94 5.83 18.32
C MET A 1 19.59 6.19 16.99
N PHE A 2 20.52 5.39 16.43
CA PHE A 2 21.13 5.68 15.11
C PHE A 2 20.63 4.78 13.96
N GLY A 3 19.72 3.84 14.23
CA GLY A 3 19.23 2.89 13.23
C GLY A 3 18.16 3.42 12.28
N LEU A 4 17.32 4.39 12.70
CA LEU A 4 16.19 4.84 11.87
C LEU A 4 16.60 5.77 10.70
N LEU A 5 17.67 6.54 10.87
CA LEU A 5 18.13 7.52 9.87
C LEU A 5 18.82 6.86 8.67
N PHE A 6 19.56 5.77 8.88
CA PHE A 6 20.19 5.01 7.78
C PHE A 6 19.16 4.24 6.93
N PHE A 7 17.99 3.89 7.48
CA PHE A 7 16.94 3.16 6.76
C PHE A 7 16.22 4.01 5.71
N ILE A 8 16.09 5.32 5.93
CA ILE A 8 15.49 6.23 4.96
C ILE A 8 16.42 6.40 3.74
N HIS A 9 17.74 6.43 3.94
CA HIS A 9 18.71 6.49 2.84
C HIS A 9 18.79 5.18 2.02
N ALA A 10 18.72 4.02 2.68
CA ALA A 10 18.85 2.73 1.98
C ALA A 10 17.68 2.41 1.03
N LEU A 11 16.48 2.94 1.29
CA LEU A 11 15.31 2.79 0.40
C LEU A 11 15.38 3.66 -0.86
N LEU A 12 16.28 4.67 -0.87
CA LEU A 12 16.52 5.54 -2.02
C LEU A 12 17.67 5.04 -2.91
N ALA A 13 18.49 4.09 -2.45
CA ALA A 13 19.76 3.74 -3.07
C ALA A 13 19.70 2.62 -4.14
N ASN A 14 18.52 2.24 -4.66
CA ASN A 14 18.42 1.16 -5.66
C ASN A 14 17.65 1.53 -6.94
N SER A 15 17.82 2.77 -7.36
CA SER A 15 17.65 3.21 -8.74
C SER A 15 18.76 4.21 -9.03
N ASN A 16 19.63 3.89 -9.99
CA ASN A 16 20.63 4.82 -10.49
C ASN A 16 19.94 6.04 -11.11
N GLU A 17 19.72 7.06 -10.27
CA GLU A 17 19.50 8.46 -10.61
C GLU A 17 19.60 9.21 -9.27
N GLU A 18 20.80 9.67 -8.93
CA GLU A 18 20.96 10.70 -7.89
C GLU A 18 20.30 11.98 -8.41
N PRO A 19 19.30 12.56 -7.72
CA PRO A 19 18.90 13.93 -8.02
C PRO A 19 19.98 14.84 -7.44
N SER A 20 20.65 15.55 -8.33
CA SER A 20 21.65 16.56 -7.99
C SER A 20 21.11 17.58 -6.99
N GLU A 21 21.97 18.05 -6.09
CA GLU A 21 21.74 19.21 -5.24
C GLU A 21 21.62 20.47 -6.11
N ARG A 22 20.45 20.67 -6.72
CA ARG A 22 20.05 21.95 -7.33
C ARG A 22 18.53 22.00 -7.41
N GLU A 23 17.95 22.95 -6.67
CA GLU A 23 16.55 23.39 -6.73
C GLU A 23 15.48 22.37 -6.32
N ARG A 24 15.34 22.18 -5.00
CA ARG A 24 14.07 21.74 -4.38
C ARG A 24 13.34 22.95 -3.78
N GLU A 25 13.19 23.99 -4.60
CA GLU A 25 12.08 24.93 -4.47
C GLU A 25 10.88 24.29 -5.16
N THR A 26 9.75 24.34 -4.49
CA THR A 26 8.49 23.71 -4.86
C THR A 26 8.04 24.11 -6.27
N ASP A 27 8.11 23.21 -7.26
CA ASP A 27 7.21 23.31 -8.40
C ASP A 27 5.89 22.62 -8.03
N SER A 28 4.98 23.41 -7.48
CA SER A 28 3.56 23.06 -7.36
C SER A 28 2.80 24.36 -7.25
N ASN A 29 1.90 24.61 -8.20
CA ASN A 29 0.86 25.65 -8.18
C ASN A 29 0.62 26.24 -6.77
N PRO A 30 0.87 27.55 -6.51
CA PRO A 30 1.00 28.18 -5.17
C PRO A 30 -0.30 28.24 -4.33
N THR A 31 -1.24 27.36 -4.63
CA THR A 31 -2.63 27.36 -4.18
C THR A 31 -3.03 26.01 -3.60
N ARG A 32 -2.24 24.96 -3.79
CA ARG A 32 -2.51 23.64 -3.21
C ARG A 32 -1.79 23.47 -1.88
N ILE A 33 -2.51 23.05 -0.84
CA ILE A 33 -1.97 22.89 0.52
C ILE A 33 -2.37 21.56 1.13
N TRP A 34 -1.45 20.99 1.91
CA TRP A 34 -1.68 19.79 2.71
C TRP A 34 -2.00 20.13 4.17
N LYS A 35 -3.01 19.47 4.71
CA LYS A 35 -3.39 19.52 6.12
C LYS A 35 -3.46 18.11 6.69
N PHE A 36 -2.86 17.90 7.85
CA PHE A 36 -2.79 16.59 8.50
C PHE A 36 -3.47 16.65 9.86
N TYR A 37 -4.42 15.75 10.09
CA TYR A 37 -5.17 15.60 11.32
C TYR A 37 -4.87 14.24 11.93
N VAL A 38 -4.47 14.18 13.20
CA VAL A 38 -3.99 12.94 13.85
C VAL A 38 -4.66 12.75 15.21
N GLU A 39 -5.18 11.54 15.44
CA GLU A 39 -5.58 11.07 16.77
C GLU A 39 -4.37 10.39 17.44
N LEU A 40 -3.88 10.95 18.55
CA LEU A 40 -2.60 10.52 19.17
C LEU A 40 -2.60 9.08 19.65
N ASP A 41 -3.71 8.61 20.22
CA ASP A 41 -3.77 7.32 20.89
C ASP A 41 -3.64 6.19 19.88
N SER A 42 -4.52 6.17 18.87
CA SER A 42 -4.56 5.17 17.81
C SER A 42 -3.48 5.38 16.74
N GLY A 43 -3.11 6.64 16.46
CA GLY A 43 -2.32 6.99 15.28
C GLY A 43 -3.14 7.11 13.99
N ARG A 44 -4.48 7.05 14.06
CA ARG A 44 -5.35 7.34 12.91
C ARG A 44 -5.07 8.75 12.41
N MET A 45 -4.92 8.88 11.10
CA MET A 45 -4.61 10.16 10.46
C MET A 45 -5.46 10.37 9.21
N VAL A 46 -5.94 11.61 9.04
CA VAL A 46 -6.59 12.10 7.83
C VAL A 46 -5.73 13.20 7.21
N SER A 47 -5.36 13.01 5.95
CA SER A 47 -4.56 13.92 5.13
C SER A 47 -5.45 14.56 4.09
N ILE A 48 -5.66 15.87 4.18
CA ILE A 48 -6.50 16.64 3.26
C ILE A 48 -5.60 17.51 2.37
N HIS A 49 -5.73 17.32 1.05
CA HIS A 49 -5.14 18.18 0.04
C HIS A 49 -6.21 19.14 -0.47
N SER A 50 -5.98 20.45 -0.39
CA SER A 50 -6.97 21.48 -0.77
C SER A 50 -6.41 22.41 -1.83
N ASP A 51 -7.26 22.82 -2.78
CA ASP A 51 -7.00 23.88 -3.74
C ASP A 51 -7.67 25.18 -3.24
N LEU A 52 -6.85 26.13 -2.79
CA LEU A 52 -7.28 27.40 -2.22
C LEU A 52 -7.92 28.33 -3.26
N ARG A 53 -7.61 28.19 -4.56
CA ARG A 53 -8.24 29.00 -5.61
C ARG A 53 -9.65 28.53 -5.90
N LYS A 54 -9.83 27.20 -5.96
CA LYS A 54 -11.15 26.60 -6.22
C LYS A 54 -12.00 26.50 -4.95
N ASN A 55 -11.42 26.79 -3.78
CA ASN A 55 -12.01 26.55 -2.45
C ASN A 55 -12.57 25.12 -2.35
N MET A 56 -11.79 24.15 -2.83
CA MET A 56 -12.23 22.77 -3.01
C MET A 56 -11.19 21.79 -2.46
N THR A 57 -11.63 20.63 -1.99
CA THR A 57 -10.74 19.53 -1.64
C THR A 57 -10.20 18.91 -2.93
N ALA A 58 -8.88 18.95 -3.13
CA ALA A 58 -8.21 18.28 -4.24
C ALA A 58 -8.05 16.78 -3.97
N GLY A 59 -7.81 16.38 -2.72
CA GLY A 59 -7.67 14.97 -2.32
C GLY A 59 -7.87 14.76 -0.83
N CYS A 60 -8.22 13.54 -0.44
CA CYS A 60 -8.32 13.16 0.97
C CYS A 60 -7.92 11.71 1.18
N TYR A 61 -7.03 11.44 2.14
CA TYR A 61 -6.47 10.11 2.38
C TYR A 61 -6.42 9.78 3.86
N ILE A 62 -6.66 8.51 4.19
CA ILE A 62 -6.78 8.04 5.57
C ILE A 62 -5.69 7.01 5.84
N SER A 63 -5.14 6.97 7.05
CA SER A 63 -4.27 5.87 7.52
C SER A 63 -4.64 5.47 8.94
N GLY A 64 -4.50 4.18 9.26
CA GLY A 64 -4.88 3.61 10.55
C GLY A 64 -3.73 3.47 11.55
N GLU A 65 -2.50 3.84 11.18
CA GLU A 65 -1.32 3.52 11.98
C GLU A 65 -0.26 4.63 11.98
N LYS A 66 0.49 4.73 13.09
CA LYS A 66 1.51 5.75 13.35
C LYS A 66 2.66 5.78 12.33
N ILE A 67 2.87 4.71 11.58
CA ILE A 67 3.94 4.65 10.58
C ILE A 67 3.82 5.76 9.53
N VAL A 68 2.60 6.04 9.05
CA VAL A 68 2.38 7.09 8.03
C VAL A 68 2.57 8.48 8.64
N PHE A 69 2.07 8.69 9.86
CA PHE A 69 2.32 9.92 10.62
C PHE A 69 3.83 10.19 10.83
N ASN A 70 4.58 9.17 11.24
CA ASN A 70 6.03 9.28 11.46
C ASN A 70 6.76 9.60 10.15
N TYR A 71 6.34 8.98 9.04
CA TYR A 71 6.86 9.29 7.71
C TYR A 71 6.59 10.75 7.31
N VAL A 72 5.35 11.22 7.42
CA VAL A 72 4.99 12.63 7.12
C VAL A 72 5.81 13.60 7.96
N LYS A 73 5.94 13.34 9.27
CA LYS A 73 6.74 14.17 10.18
C LYS A 73 8.22 14.19 9.81
N SER A 74 8.74 13.11 9.26
CA SER A 74 10.16 13.02 8.84
C SER A 74 10.46 13.83 7.58
N ILE A 75 9.52 13.87 6.62
CA ILE A 75 9.70 14.58 5.35
C ILE A 75 9.32 16.06 5.47
N PHE A 76 8.33 16.37 6.31
CA PHE A 76 7.84 17.73 6.51
C PHE A 76 8.01 18.15 7.97
N PRO A 77 9.25 18.32 8.47
CA PRO A 77 9.48 18.61 9.89
C PRO A 77 8.88 19.94 10.35
N LYS A 78 8.60 20.86 9.42
CA LYS A 78 8.02 22.18 9.68
C LYS A 78 6.50 22.26 9.46
N ILE A 79 5.86 21.20 8.96
CA ILE A 79 4.41 21.25 8.71
C ILE A 79 3.64 21.18 10.03
N LYS A 80 2.61 22.02 10.15
CA LYS A 80 1.74 22.00 11.32
C LYS A 80 0.81 20.79 11.23
N ILE A 81 1.01 19.81 12.11
CA ILE A 81 0.11 18.68 12.31
C ILE A 81 -0.94 19.08 13.35
N MET A 82 -2.21 18.82 13.05
CA MET A 82 -3.33 19.12 13.94
C MET A 82 -3.68 17.85 14.72
N PHE A 83 -3.48 17.87 16.03
CA PHE A 83 -3.94 16.80 16.90
C PHE A 83 -5.40 17.02 17.24
N VAL A 84 -6.21 15.96 17.09
CA VAL A 84 -7.66 16.00 17.26
C VAL A 84 -8.13 14.86 18.14
N ASP A 85 -9.30 15.02 18.76
CA ASP A 85 -9.92 13.99 19.57
C ASP A 85 -10.61 12.91 18.70
N LYS A 86 -11.06 11.85 19.37
CA LYS A 86 -11.70 10.70 18.72
C LYS A 86 -12.94 11.07 17.90
N PRO A 87 -13.93 11.83 18.43
CA PRO A 87 -15.08 12.23 17.65
C PRO A 87 -14.73 13.05 16.41
N THR A 88 -13.75 13.96 16.53
CA THR A 88 -13.30 14.78 15.40
C THR A 88 -12.64 13.94 14.32
N ILE A 89 -11.73 13.02 14.67
CA ILE A 89 -11.10 12.17 13.64
C ILE A 89 -12.11 11.26 12.95
N GLU A 90 -13.11 10.74 13.69
CA GLU A 90 -14.19 9.92 13.12
C GLU A 90 -15.03 10.72 12.12
N SER A 91 -15.40 11.95 12.48
CA SER A 91 -16.11 12.84 11.55
C SER A 91 -15.29 13.17 10.30
N LEU A 92 -13.98 13.35 10.43
CA LEU A 92 -13.08 13.58 9.29
C LEU A 92 -12.95 12.35 8.39
N ILE A 93 -12.82 11.16 8.97
CA ILE A 93 -12.78 9.88 8.26
C ILE A 93 -14.07 9.67 7.47
N ASP A 94 -15.23 9.91 8.09
CA ASP A 94 -16.52 9.77 7.44
C ASP A 94 -16.68 10.76 6.29
N SER A 95 -16.36 12.04 6.52
CA SER A 95 -16.39 13.06 5.47
C SER A 95 -15.48 12.69 4.30
N CYS A 96 -14.23 12.29 4.58
CA CYS A 96 -13.26 11.87 3.57
C CYS A 96 -13.79 10.69 2.74
N THR A 97 -14.36 9.68 3.42
CA THR A 97 -14.92 8.48 2.79
C THR A 97 -16.12 8.83 1.90
N GLN A 98 -17.06 9.65 2.39
CA GLN A 98 -18.21 10.07 1.59
C GLN A 98 -17.78 10.84 0.35
N THR A 99 -16.86 11.78 0.50
CA THR A 99 -16.33 12.61 -0.60
C THR A 99 -15.65 11.75 -1.67
N LYS A 100 -14.85 10.76 -1.28
CA LYS A 100 -14.22 9.80 -2.20
C LYS A 100 -15.26 8.95 -2.95
N LEU A 101 -16.32 8.53 -2.28
CA LEU A 101 -17.36 7.68 -2.87
C LEU A 101 -18.34 8.44 -3.76
N SER A 102 -18.68 9.69 -3.44
CA SER A 102 -19.66 10.49 -4.18
C SER A 102 -19.13 11.07 -5.49
N ARG A 103 -17.80 11.06 -5.70
CA ARG A 103 -17.10 11.55 -6.91
C ARG A 103 -17.43 13.01 -7.31
N GLN A 104 -18.15 13.77 -6.48
CA GLN A 104 -18.71 15.06 -6.89
C GLN A 104 -17.80 16.26 -6.64
N THR A 105 -16.64 16.11 -5.99
CA THR A 105 -15.88 17.29 -5.52
C THR A 105 -14.36 17.11 -5.44
N LEU A 106 -13.78 16.06 -6.02
CA LEU A 106 -12.32 15.84 -5.96
C LEU A 106 -11.68 15.98 -7.35
N ASP A 107 -10.77 16.94 -7.47
CA ASP A 107 -9.77 17.00 -8.55
C ASP A 107 -8.57 16.11 -8.17
N ASP A 108 -8.88 14.85 -7.83
CA ASP A 108 -7.93 13.89 -7.25
C ASP A 108 -6.91 13.47 -8.30
N ASP A 109 -5.71 14.01 -8.16
CA ASP A 109 -4.56 13.59 -8.94
C ASP A 109 -3.66 12.72 -8.07
N GLY A 110 -3.71 11.41 -8.31
CA GLY A 110 -2.89 10.44 -7.62
C GLY A 110 -1.39 10.68 -7.72
N GLU A 111 -0.92 11.40 -8.75
CA GLU A 111 0.49 11.78 -8.90
C GLU A 111 0.92 12.75 -7.78
N GLU A 112 0.06 13.69 -7.38
CA GLU A 112 0.38 14.65 -6.31
C GLU A 112 0.49 13.96 -4.95
N ALA A 113 -0.43 13.04 -4.66
CA ALA A 113 -0.32 12.22 -3.47
C ALA A 113 0.90 11.29 -3.52
N TRP A 114 1.24 10.76 -4.70
CA TRP A 114 2.45 9.96 -4.88
C TRP A 114 3.73 10.75 -4.64
N GLN A 115 3.80 12.04 -5.02
CA GLN A 115 4.96 12.88 -4.74
C GLN A 115 5.20 13.08 -3.23
N VAL A 116 4.13 13.05 -2.43
CA VAL A 116 4.20 13.21 -0.97
C VAL A 116 4.45 11.87 -0.27
N PHE A 117 3.71 10.83 -0.63
CA PHE A 117 3.69 9.56 0.09
C PHE A 117 4.55 8.47 -0.58
N GLY A 118 4.85 8.58 -1.87
CA GLY A 118 5.57 7.57 -2.65
C GLY A 118 5.01 6.18 -2.42
N LYS A 119 5.90 5.21 -2.16
CA LYS A 119 5.49 3.83 -1.83
C LYS A 119 4.66 3.73 -0.54
N PHE A 120 4.78 4.67 0.40
CA PHE A 120 3.94 4.69 1.62
C PHE A 120 2.45 4.95 1.30
N SER A 121 2.11 5.34 0.07
CA SER A 121 0.72 5.37 -0.40
C SER A 121 0.02 4.01 -0.25
N GLY A 122 0.76 2.90 -0.33
CA GLY A 122 0.24 1.56 -0.10
C GLY A 122 -0.18 1.26 1.35
N LEU A 123 0.14 2.15 2.30
CA LEU A 123 -0.29 2.08 3.70
C LEU A 123 -1.59 2.85 3.97
N LEU A 124 -2.08 3.62 2.99
CA LEU A 124 -3.33 4.35 3.12
C LEU A 124 -4.52 3.37 3.05
N ILE A 125 -5.59 3.71 3.77
CA ILE A 125 -6.83 2.94 3.79
C ILE A 125 -7.55 3.15 2.45
N LEU A 126 -7.85 2.04 1.76
CA LEU A 126 -8.62 2.09 0.51
C LEU A 126 -10.01 2.70 0.77
N PRO A 127 -10.47 3.67 -0.05
CA PRO A 127 -11.79 4.26 0.10
C PRO A 127 -12.92 3.22 0.13
N GLY A 128 -13.82 3.38 1.11
CA GLY A 128 -14.93 2.46 1.33
C GLY A 128 -14.59 1.22 2.16
N THR A 129 -13.35 1.08 2.62
CA THR A 129 -12.89 0.01 3.54
C THR A 129 -12.47 0.61 4.88
N LYS A 130 -12.35 -0.23 5.91
CA LYS A 130 -11.81 0.14 7.21
C LYS A 130 -10.53 -0.62 7.58
N TRP A 131 -10.26 -1.72 6.91
CA TRP A 131 -9.19 -2.67 7.21
C TRP A 131 -8.15 -2.79 6.09
N CYS A 132 -8.40 -2.25 4.89
CA CYS A 132 -7.46 -2.40 3.77
C CYS A 132 -6.42 -1.26 3.73
N GLY A 133 -5.41 -1.32 4.60
CA GLY A 133 -4.27 -0.40 4.67
C GLY A 133 -3.34 -0.74 5.84
N ALA A 134 -2.56 0.22 6.32
CA ALA A 134 -1.75 0.01 7.53
C ALA A 134 -2.58 0.20 8.80
N GLY A 135 -2.57 -0.82 9.66
CA GLY A 135 -3.51 -0.95 10.75
C GLY A 135 -4.95 -0.97 10.21
N ASN A 136 -5.88 -0.39 10.96
CA ASN A 136 -7.26 -0.22 10.53
C ASN A 136 -7.88 0.99 11.21
N ILE A 137 -8.99 1.49 10.65
CA ILE A 137 -9.78 2.59 11.20
C ILE A 137 -11.09 2.11 11.83
N ALA A 138 -11.21 0.80 12.04
CA ALA A 138 -12.42 0.16 12.54
C ALA A 138 -12.60 0.39 14.04
N ASN A 139 -13.83 0.69 14.46
CA ASN A 139 -14.16 0.86 15.88
C ASN A 139 -14.37 -0.47 16.61
N SER A 140 -14.56 -1.56 15.87
CA SER A 140 -14.68 -2.91 16.41
C SER A 140 -14.36 -3.94 15.32
N ARG A 141 -14.17 -5.20 15.71
CA ARG A 141 -13.91 -6.31 14.78
C ARG A 141 -14.95 -6.44 13.65
N ASN A 142 -16.22 -6.13 13.91
CA ASN A 142 -17.29 -6.25 12.91
C ASN A 142 -17.60 -4.93 12.21
N ASP A 143 -16.87 -3.86 12.54
CA ASP A 143 -17.01 -2.57 11.89
C ASP A 143 -16.34 -2.62 10.51
N LEU A 144 -17.15 -2.87 9.49
CA LEU A 144 -16.74 -2.99 8.10
C LEU A 144 -17.28 -1.80 7.29
N GLY A 145 -16.51 -1.36 6.32
CA GLY A 145 -16.87 -0.33 5.35
C GLY A 145 -17.87 -0.81 4.30
N ARG A 146 -18.29 0.13 3.43
CA ARG A 146 -19.26 -0.13 2.35
C ARG A 146 -18.77 -1.13 1.32
N ALA A 147 -17.46 -1.20 1.07
CA ALA A 147 -16.84 -2.21 0.23
C ALA A 147 -16.70 -3.54 1.02
N PHE A 148 -17.84 -4.05 1.50
CA PHE A 148 -17.94 -5.07 2.54
C PHE A 148 -17.13 -6.35 2.24
N GLU A 149 -17.24 -6.88 1.03
CA GLU A 149 -16.58 -8.14 0.64
C GLU A 149 -15.04 -8.04 0.68
N VAL A 150 -14.46 -6.95 0.18
CA VAL A 150 -13.00 -6.74 0.23
C VAL A 150 -12.54 -6.42 1.64
N ASP A 151 -13.32 -5.63 2.38
CA ASP A 151 -12.94 -5.20 3.72
C ASP A 151 -12.91 -6.37 4.70
N LYS A 152 -13.82 -7.34 4.53
CA LYS A 152 -13.77 -8.63 5.22
C LYS A 152 -12.48 -9.39 4.95
N CYS A 153 -12.02 -9.42 3.69
CA CYS A 153 -10.75 -10.08 3.34
C CYS A 153 -9.56 -9.42 4.04
N CYS A 154 -9.52 -8.09 4.09
CA CYS A 154 -8.46 -7.33 4.76
C CYS A 154 -8.49 -7.53 6.27
N ARG A 155 -9.68 -7.46 6.90
CA ARG A 155 -9.84 -7.77 8.32
C ARG A 155 -9.33 -9.16 8.66
N ASP A 156 -9.76 -10.17 7.89
CA ASP A 156 -9.36 -11.55 8.17
C ASP A 156 -7.84 -11.75 7.96
N HIS A 157 -7.19 -10.95 7.12
CA HIS A 157 -5.72 -10.91 6.95
C HIS A 157 -5.00 -10.20 8.10
N ASP A 158 -5.54 -9.10 8.61
CA ASP A 158 -5.04 -8.37 9.80
C ASP A 158 -4.98 -9.27 11.04
N TYR A 159 -5.89 -10.23 11.15
CA TYR A 159 -5.90 -11.23 12.23
C TYR A 159 -4.96 -12.43 11.98
N CYS A 160 -3.98 -12.32 11.10
CA CYS A 160 -2.98 -13.37 10.93
C CYS A 160 -2.21 -13.62 12.24
N ASP A 161 -2.21 -14.85 12.74
CA ASP A 161 -1.57 -15.21 14.02
C ASP A 161 -0.04 -15.06 14.02
N ASP A 162 0.59 -15.06 12.84
CA ASP A 162 2.04 -14.99 12.70
C ASP A 162 2.45 -13.97 11.63
N TYR A 163 2.97 -12.84 12.09
CA TYR A 163 3.47 -11.74 11.27
C TYR A 163 4.79 -11.17 11.83
N ILE A 164 5.49 -10.39 11.00
CA ILE A 164 6.67 -9.61 11.32
C ILE A 164 6.39 -8.15 10.92
N LEU A 165 6.29 -7.27 11.91
CA LEU A 165 6.10 -5.83 11.68
C LEU A 165 7.26 -5.25 10.85
N GLY A 166 7.01 -4.12 10.18
CA GLY A 166 8.04 -3.38 9.46
C GLY A 166 9.21 -3.00 10.38
N GLY A 167 10.44 -3.15 9.88
CA GLY A 167 11.68 -2.89 10.65
C GLY A 167 11.97 -3.87 11.79
N SER A 168 11.11 -4.87 12.03
CA SER A 168 11.22 -5.81 13.16
C SER A 168 11.85 -7.14 12.74
N MET A 169 12.20 -7.97 13.74
CA MET A 169 12.77 -9.31 13.55
C MET A 169 11.95 -10.36 14.29
N LYS A 170 11.69 -11.49 13.64
CA LYS A 170 11.02 -12.67 14.24
C LYS A 170 11.50 -13.93 13.53
N HIS A 171 11.58 -15.06 14.23
CA HIS A 171 12.03 -16.34 13.66
C HIS A 171 13.44 -16.31 13.04
N GLY A 172 14.29 -15.36 13.44
CA GLY A 172 15.59 -15.11 12.82
C GLY A 172 15.53 -14.44 11.45
N LEU A 173 14.35 -13.95 11.04
CA LEU A 173 14.12 -13.19 9.81
C LEU A 173 13.91 -11.71 10.14
N ARG A 174 14.63 -10.83 9.44
CA ARG A 174 14.44 -9.37 9.52
C ARG A 174 13.47 -8.92 8.42
N ASN A 175 12.52 -8.05 8.77
CA ASN A 175 11.65 -7.39 7.79
C ASN A 175 12.14 -5.95 7.55
N ASP A 176 12.93 -5.73 6.51
CA ASP A 176 13.45 -4.40 6.18
C ASP A 176 12.45 -3.49 5.45
N SER A 177 11.30 -4.04 5.08
CA SER A 177 10.19 -3.29 4.47
C SER A 177 9.39 -2.52 5.53
N PRO A 178 8.78 -1.36 5.19
CA PRO A 178 7.82 -0.69 6.07
C PRO A 178 6.49 -1.47 6.19
N PHE A 179 6.20 -2.39 5.27
CA PHE A 179 4.98 -3.19 5.27
C PHE A 179 5.11 -4.42 6.19
N THR A 180 4.03 -4.73 6.93
CA THR A 180 3.94 -5.96 7.71
C THR A 180 4.06 -7.18 6.81
N LYS A 181 4.93 -8.11 7.21
CA LYS A 181 5.10 -9.40 6.54
C LYS A 181 4.25 -10.44 7.25
N SER A 182 3.32 -11.07 6.55
CA SER A 182 2.47 -12.11 7.14
C SER A 182 2.96 -13.52 6.78
N HIS A 183 2.51 -14.51 7.54
CA HIS A 183 2.79 -15.90 7.21
C HIS A 183 2.18 -16.27 5.84
N CYS A 184 2.88 -17.04 5.01
CA CYS A 184 2.43 -17.36 3.65
C CYS A 184 1.05 -18.01 3.57
N LYS A 185 0.60 -18.69 4.63
CA LYS A 185 -0.78 -19.22 4.72
C LYS A 185 -1.81 -18.08 4.69
N CYS A 186 -1.60 -17.02 5.46
CA CYS A 186 -2.48 -15.86 5.52
C CYS A 186 -2.54 -15.16 4.16
N ASP A 187 -1.38 -14.94 3.52
CA ASP A 187 -1.33 -14.33 2.18
C ASP A 187 -2.02 -15.20 1.12
N CYS A 188 -1.95 -16.52 1.22
CA CYS A 188 -2.69 -17.42 0.33
C CYS A 188 -4.21 -17.32 0.53
N GLN A 189 -4.67 -17.23 1.77
CA GLN A 189 -6.08 -17.07 2.12
C GLN A 189 -6.60 -15.70 1.67
N PHE A 190 -5.82 -14.65 1.91
CA PHE A 190 -6.11 -13.29 1.48
C PHE A 190 -6.24 -13.19 -0.04
N HIS A 191 -5.26 -13.72 -0.78
CA HIS A 191 -5.31 -13.80 -2.25
C HIS A 191 -6.59 -14.49 -2.74
N SER A 192 -6.93 -15.64 -2.15
CA SER A 192 -8.12 -16.41 -2.53
C SER A 192 -9.43 -15.69 -2.18
N CYS A 193 -9.46 -14.99 -1.04
CA CYS A 193 -10.60 -14.19 -0.61
C CYS A 193 -10.86 -13.03 -1.58
N LEU A 194 -9.82 -12.26 -1.93
CA LEU A 194 -9.92 -11.14 -2.86
C LEU A 194 -10.40 -11.61 -4.25
N LYS A 195 -9.87 -12.75 -4.73
CA LYS A 195 -10.31 -13.38 -5.98
C LYS A 195 -11.76 -13.80 -5.96
N LYS A 196 -12.22 -14.36 -4.83
CA LYS A 196 -13.63 -14.75 -4.64
C LYS A 196 -14.56 -13.54 -4.56
N ALA A 197 -14.13 -12.46 -3.89
CA ALA A 197 -14.90 -11.22 -3.80
C ALA A 197 -15.09 -10.59 -5.19
N GLY A 198 -14.04 -10.62 -6.02
CA GLY A 198 -14.12 -10.28 -7.44
C GLY A 198 -14.71 -8.89 -7.75
N THR A 199 -14.61 -7.91 -6.86
CA THR A 199 -15.07 -6.54 -7.10
C THR A 199 -13.91 -5.69 -7.63
N TRP A 200 -14.21 -4.50 -8.17
CA TRP A 200 -13.15 -3.54 -8.50
C TRP A 200 -12.24 -3.27 -7.29
N ALA A 201 -12.82 -3.05 -6.11
CA ALA A 201 -12.07 -2.77 -4.90
C ALA A 201 -11.21 -3.96 -4.44
N SER A 202 -11.72 -5.21 -4.52
CA SER A 202 -10.91 -6.38 -4.16
C SER A 202 -9.75 -6.61 -5.13
N ASN A 203 -9.96 -6.32 -6.42
CA ASN A 203 -8.89 -6.39 -7.40
C ASN A 203 -7.86 -5.28 -7.22
N ALA A 204 -8.29 -4.04 -6.92
CA ALA A 204 -7.39 -2.95 -6.59
C ALA A 204 -6.46 -3.32 -5.43
N VAL A 205 -7.00 -3.84 -4.32
CA VAL A 205 -6.20 -4.33 -3.19
C VAL A 205 -5.25 -5.45 -3.61
N GLY A 206 -5.75 -6.42 -4.39
CA GLY A 206 -4.94 -7.54 -4.87
C GLY A 206 -3.75 -7.09 -5.71
N ILE A 207 -3.97 -6.20 -6.67
CA ILE A 207 -2.91 -5.65 -7.53
C ILE A 207 -1.90 -4.86 -6.70
N ILE A 208 -2.38 -3.99 -5.81
CA ILE A 208 -1.49 -3.17 -5.00
C ILE A 208 -0.63 -4.04 -4.07
N TYR A 209 -1.24 -4.96 -3.33
CA TYR A 209 -0.52 -5.80 -2.37
C TYR A 209 0.47 -6.77 -3.05
N PHE A 210 0.00 -7.53 -4.04
CA PHE A 210 0.73 -8.65 -4.60
C PHE A 210 1.59 -8.28 -5.81
N ASP A 211 1.15 -7.32 -6.64
CA ASP A 211 1.79 -7.03 -7.92
C ASP A 211 2.62 -5.73 -7.90
N PHE A 212 2.11 -4.68 -7.25
CA PHE A 212 2.80 -3.39 -7.10
C PHE A 212 3.81 -3.40 -5.95
N LEU A 213 3.34 -3.61 -4.71
CA LEU A 213 4.19 -3.62 -3.51
C LEU A 213 5.01 -4.91 -3.40
N GLN A 214 4.50 -6.00 -3.97
CA GLN A 214 5.12 -7.33 -3.96
C GLN A 214 5.50 -7.76 -2.54
N ILE A 215 4.57 -7.59 -1.58
CA ILE A 215 4.82 -7.92 -0.18
C ILE A 215 5.11 -9.42 -0.08
N GLN A 216 6.36 -9.74 0.25
CA GLN A 216 6.81 -11.11 0.47
C GLN A 216 6.12 -11.71 1.70
N CYS A 217 6.05 -13.03 1.79
CA CYS A 217 5.55 -13.74 2.96
C CYS A 217 6.66 -14.60 3.58
N PHE A 218 6.42 -15.18 4.76
CA PHE A 218 7.36 -16.14 5.35
C PHE A 218 6.68 -17.43 5.78
N LYS A 219 7.44 -18.54 5.80
CA LYS A 219 7.00 -19.82 6.36
C LYS A 219 8.19 -20.70 6.71
N LYS A 220 7.96 -21.70 7.57
CA LYS A 220 8.94 -22.75 7.87
C LYS A 220 8.86 -23.84 6.82
N ASP A 221 9.91 -24.00 6.02
CA ASP A 221 9.92 -24.94 4.90
C ASP A 221 11.33 -25.52 4.66
N HIS A 222 11.44 -26.49 3.77
CA HIS A 222 12.73 -27.05 3.36
C HIS A 222 13.63 -25.98 2.75
N PRO A 223 14.97 -26.03 2.98
CA PRO A 223 15.90 -25.04 2.46
C PRO A 223 15.75 -24.86 0.96
N VAL A 224 15.48 -23.63 0.52
CA VAL A 224 15.48 -23.27 -0.90
C VAL A 224 16.91 -23.35 -1.41
N THR A 225 17.11 -24.04 -2.54
CA THR A 225 18.42 -24.17 -3.21
C THR A 225 18.56 -23.21 -4.38
N ARG A 226 17.50 -23.05 -5.18
CA ARG A 226 17.43 -22.05 -6.26
C ARG A 226 15.99 -21.78 -6.68
N CYS A 227 15.79 -20.75 -7.48
CA CYS A 227 14.54 -20.56 -8.20
C CYS A 227 14.52 -21.35 -9.52
N LYS A 228 13.42 -22.07 -9.80
CA LYS A 228 13.16 -22.76 -11.08
C LYS A 228 12.41 -21.88 -12.09
N LYS A 229 11.63 -20.90 -11.63
CA LYS A 229 10.84 -20.04 -12.51
C LYS A 229 10.77 -18.63 -11.96
N TYR A 230 11.37 -17.69 -12.68
CA TYR A 230 11.20 -16.26 -12.44
C TYR A 230 10.06 -15.72 -13.31
N VAL A 231 9.36 -14.71 -12.81
CA VAL A 231 8.42 -13.87 -13.56
C VAL A 231 8.68 -12.40 -13.24
N GLY A 232 8.23 -11.49 -14.11
CA GLY A 232 8.52 -10.06 -14.02
C GLY A 232 9.78 -9.68 -14.79
N TYR A 233 9.79 -8.46 -15.36
CA TYR A 233 10.92 -7.94 -16.15
C TYR A 233 11.88 -7.13 -15.29
N LEU A 234 11.40 -6.03 -14.70
CA LEU A 234 12.17 -5.14 -13.82
C LEU A 234 12.33 -5.74 -12.42
N MET A 235 11.22 -6.13 -11.79
CA MET A 235 11.22 -6.79 -10.48
C MET A 235 10.99 -8.29 -10.67
N LYS A 236 12.08 -9.06 -10.77
CA LYS A 236 12.01 -10.52 -10.89
C LYS A 236 11.58 -11.13 -9.56
N ARG A 237 10.50 -11.91 -9.60
CA ARG A 237 10.01 -12.71 -8.47
C ARG A 237 10.08 -14.20 -8.79
N CYS A 238 10.40 -15.02 -7.79
CA CYS A 238 10.47 -16.46 -7.95
C CYS A 238 9.11 -17.12 -7.69
N MET A 239 8.54 -17.75 -8.74
CA MET A 239 7.23 -18.42 -8.66
C MET A 239 7.33 -19.90 -8.37
N LYS A 240 8.50 -20.51 -8.59
CA LYS A 240 8.73 -21.94 -8.31
C LYS A 240 10.10 -22.11 -7.71
N TYR A 241 10.16 -22.54 -6.47
CA TYR A 241 11.39 -22.79 -5.76
C TYR A 241 11.82 -24.26 -5.91
N GLU A 242 13.12 -24.49 -6.02
CA GLU A 242 13.74 -25.79 -5.76
C GLU A 242 14.15 -25.85 -4.29
N GLN A 243 13.92 -26.99 -3.66
CA GLN A 243 14.17 -27.17 -2.23
C GLN A 243 14.93 -28.46 -1.97
N ASN A 244 15.79 -28.44 -0.95
CA ASN A 244 16.46 -29.62 -0.43
C ASN A 244 15.56 -30.33 0.59
N PHE A 245 14.85 -31.37 0.16
CA PHE A 245 13.96 -32.14 1.01
C PHE A 245 14.67 -32.96 2.10
N SER A 246 15.97 -33.26 1.94
CA SER A 246 16.79 -33.91 2.96
C SER A 246 17.25 -32.95 4.06
N GLY A 247 17.18 -31.63 3.82
CA GLY A 247 17.57 -30.61 4.78
C GLY A 247 16.50 -30.33 5.84
N LYS A 248 16.93 -30.01 7.07
CA LYS A 248 16.03 -29.58 8.15
C LYS A 248 15.30 -28.29 7.77
N LYS A 249 13.98 -28.26 7.99
CA LYS A 249 13.15 -27.08 7.70
C LYS A 249 13.62 -25.86 8.50
N LYS A 250 13.66 -24.71 7.84
CA LYS A 250 14.01 -23.41 8.42
C LYS A 250 13.02 -22.34 7.98
N TRP A 251 12.91 -21.28 8.78
CA TRP A 251 12.12 -20.11 8.44
C TRP A 251 12.78 -19.36 7.28
N GLN A 252 12.00 -19.07 6.24
CA GLN A 252 12.47 -18.44 5.00
C GLN A 252 11.40 -17.48 4.49
N VAL A 253 11.85 -16.49 3.72
CA VAL A 253 11.01 -15.54 3.01
C VAL A 253 10.74 -16.06 1.59
N PHE A 254 9.51 -15.86 1.11
CA PHE A 254 9.05 -16.26 -0.21
C PHE A 254 8.40 -15.07 -0.90
N ASP A 255 8.57 -14.98 -2.22
CA ASP A 255 8.06 -13.87 -3.00
C ASP A 255 6.53 -13.89 -3.10
N ALA A 256 5.95 -12.70 -3.25
CA ALA A 256 4.51 -12.54 -3.42
C ALA A 256 4.00 -13.35 -4.62
N LYS A 257 2.85 -14.00 -4.45
CA LYS A 257 2.13 -14.60 -5.58
C LYS A 257 1.74 -13.50 -6.57
N CYS A 258 1.60 -13.83 -7.85
CA CYS A 258 0.95 -12.92 -8.79
C CYS A 258 -0.55 -12.88 -8.54
N TYR A 259 -1.15 -11.70 -8.52
CA TYR A 259 -2.60 -11.58 -8.41
C TYR A 259 -3.27 -11.83 -9.77
N LYS A 260 -2.76 -11.24 -10.86
CA LYS A 260 -3.35 -11.29 -12.22
C LYS A 260 -4.73 -10.61 -12.30
N TRP A 261 -5.06 -10.02 -13.44
CA TRP A 261 -6.35 -9.33 -13.64
C TRP A 261 -7.51 -10.33 -13.75
N VAL A 262 -8.70 -9.92 -13.30
CA VAL A 262 -9.96 -10.68 -13.48
C VAL A 262 -10.90 -9.96 -14.46
N PHE A 263 -10.61 -8.70 -14.82
CA PHE A 263 -11.47 -7.83 -15.64
C PHE A 263 -10.74 -7.20 -16.82
N ASP A 264 -11.53 -6.66 -17.75
CA ASP A 264 -11.04 -5.89 -18.90
C ASP A 264 -10.29 -4.64 -18.40
N LYS A 265 -9.14 -4.37 -19.01
CA LYS A 265 -8.22 -3.27 -18.67
C LYS A 265 -8.91 -1.89 -18.79
N SER A 266 -9.90 -1.78 -19.68
CA SER A 266 -10.69 -0.56 -19.89
C SER A 266 -11.61 -0.21 -18.71
N GLU A 267 -11.96 -1.16 -17.84
CA GLU A 267 -12.82 -0.91 -16.67
C GLU A 267 -12.04 -0.42 -15.44
N LEU A 268 -10.72 -0.68 -15.38
CA LEU A 268 -9.90 -0.46 -14.17
C LEU A 268 -9.14 0.87 -14.16
N LEU A 269 -8.78 1.41 -15.31
CA LEU A 269 -7.89 2.56 -15.40
C LEU A 269 -8.69 3.83 -15.71
N ARG A 270 -9.09 4.56 -14.67
CA ARG A 270 -9.55 5.95 -14.84
C ARG A 270 -8.35 6.80 -15.29
N GLU A 271 -8.51 7.60 -16.35
CA GLU A 271 -7.43 8.45 -16.89
C GLU A 271 -6.92 9.49 -15.88
N LYS A 272 -7.77 9.95 -14.96
CA LYS A 272 -7.42 10.73 -13.77
C LYS A 272 -8.11 10.14 -12.54
N GLY A 273 -7.30 9.60 -11.64
CA GLY A 273 -7.76 8.91 -10.45
C GLY A 273 -6.85 9.20 -9.27
N ASP A 274 -7.20 8.66 -8.11
CA ASP A 274 -6.42 8.89 -6.90
C ASP A 274 -5.14 8.06 -6.88
N VAL A 275 -4.41 8.14 -5.77
CA VAL A 275 -3.12 7.45 -5.62
C VAL A 275 -3.22 5.93 -5.78
N PHE A 276 -4.38 5.32 -5.51
CA PHE A 276 -4.59 3.89 -5.73
C PHE A 276 -4.70 3.58 -7.23
N ASP A 277 -5.44 4.40 -7.98
CA ASP A 277 -5.47 4.31 -9.46
C ASP A 277 -4.06 4.49 -10.05
N TYR A 278 -3.27 5.44 -9.53
CA TYR A 278 -1.88 5.68 -9.93
C TYR A 278 -0.97 4.46 -9.68
N MET A 279 -1.05 3.84 -8.50
CA MET A 279 -0.28 2.62 -8.19
C MET A 279 -0.67 1.45 -9.10
N ILE A 280 -1.95 1.28 -9.38
CA ILE A 280 -2.46 0.24 -10.30
C ILE A 280 -1.94 0.48 -11.72
N GLN A 281 -1.95 1.73 -12.21
CA GLN A 281 -1.39 2.09 -13.51
C GLN A 281 0.13 1.82 -13.60
N ARG A 282 0.91 2.09 -12.54
CA ARG A 282 2.35 1.72 -12.51
C ARG A 282 2.55 0.22 -12.49
N ALA A 283 1.78 -0.52 -11.69
CA ALA A 283 1.83 -1.98 -11.67
C ALA A 283 1.60 -2.57 -13.07
N TYR A 284 0.73 -1.94 -13.86
CA TYR A 284 0.50 -2.31 -15.26
C TYR A 284 1.70 -2.03 -16.16
N LYS A 285 2.26 -0.81 -16.11
CA LYS A 285 3.42 -0.41 -16.94
C LYS A 285 4.66 -1.25 -16.66
N ASP A 286 4.94 -1.54 -15.39
CA ASP A 286 6.19 -2.19 -14.98
C ASP A 286 6.17 -3.72 -15.21
N ASN A 287 5.00 -4.32 -15.42
CA ASN A 287 4.79 -5.77 -15.48
C ASN A 287 4.47 -6.27 -16.90
N HIS A 288 5.31 -5.87 -17.88
CA HIS A 288 5.22 -6.18 -19.31
C HIS A 288 5.08 -7.68 -19.71
N TYR A 289 5.21 -8.63 -18.77
CA TYR A 289 5.03 -10.06 -19.07
C TYR A 289 3.63 -10.38 -19.58
N GLU A 290 2.60 -9.63 -19.16
CA GLU A 290 1.21 -9.85 -19.59
C GLU A 290 0.87 -9.16 -20.92
N LEU A 291 1.74 -8.29 -21.47
CA LEU A 291 1.56 -7.66 -22.79
C LEU A 291 1.95 -8.57 -23.97
N LYS A 292 2.59 -9.72 -23.70
CA LYS A 292 2.91 -10.73 -24.73
C LYS A 292 1.90 -11.87 -24.78
N VAL A 293 1.34 -12.28 -23.64
CA VAL A 293 0.37 -13.38 -23.60
C VAL A 293 -0.93 -13.04 -24.35
N ASP A 294 -1.37 -11.77 -24.35
CA ASP A 294 -2.52 -11.31 -25.15
C ASP A 294 -2.19 -11.14 -26.66
N ARG A 295 -0.91 -11.02 -27.04
CA ARG A 295 -0.51 -10.91 -28.45
C ARG A 295 -0.32 -12.25 -29.14
N ASP A 296 -0.11 -13.31 -28.36
CA ASP A 296 0.01 -14.67 -28.87
C ASP A 296 -1.34 -15.44 -28.82
N ALA A 297 -2.43 -14.76 -28.44
CA ALA A 297 -3.79 -15.31 -28.32
C ALA A 297 -4.82 -14.67 -29.29
N ASN A 298 -4.36 -13.85 -30.24
CA ASN A 298 -5.15 -13.30 -31.35
C ASN A 298 -4.51 -13.64 -32.69
#